data_AF-A0A2B5A8F2-F1
#
_entry.id   AF-A0A2B5A8F2-F1
#
_cell.length_a   1.000
_cell.length_b   1.000
_cell.length_c   1.000
_cell.angle_alpha   90.00
_cell.angle_beta   90.00
_cell.angle_gamma   90.00
#
_symmetry.space_group_name_H-M   'P 1'
#
loop_
_entity.id
_entity.type
_entity.pdbx_description
1 polymer ?
#
loop_
_entity_poly.entity_id
_entity_poly.type
_entity_poly.pdbx_seq_one_letter_code
_entity_poly.pdbx_strand_id
1 'polypeptide(L)'
;MYTVFQYNWQVREDWFKWCEQLTVEELLRKRVGGVGSILETLFHIVDVEYSWICDLKGKEVDEPQFKDYQSIQKVKALSHLYNKDLEGFLQSWTEDLENKILKVSWTDKEYKYGEVLRHVVVHEIHHIGQLSIWARELNLQPVSANLIGRGL
;
A
#
# COMPACT_ATOMS: atom_id res chain seq x y z
N MET A 1 5.81 -2.59 -15.33
CA MET A 1 5.72 -2.26 -13.89
C MET A 1 4.33 -1.80 -13.48
N TYR A 2 3.70 -0.87 -14.21
CA TYR A 2 2.36 -0.35 -13.89
C TYR A 2 1.28 -1.42 -13.62
N THR A 3 1.25 -2.50 -14.41
CA THR A 3 0.32 -3.64 -14.21
C THR A 3 0.34 -4.21 -12.80
N VAL A 4 1.51 -4.25 -12.14
CA VAL A 4 1.61 -4.81 -10.77
C VAL A 4 1.10 -3.81 -9.72
N PHE A 5 1.20 -2.50 -9.96
CA PHE A 5 0.51 -1.49 -9.14
C PHE A 5 -1.00 -1.60 -9.30
N GLN A 6 -1.50 -1.78 -10.53
CA GLN A 6 -2.93 -2.00 -10.76
C GLN A 6 -3.44 -3.26 -10.04
N TYR A 7 -2.65 -4.34 -10.05
CA TYR A 7 -2.96 -5.55 -9.29
C TYR A 7 -3.05 -5.26 -7.79
N ASN A 8 -2.04 -4.61 -7.23
CA ASN A 8 -2.00 -4.23 -5.83
C ASN A 8 -3.23 -3.39 -5.44
N TRP A 9 -3.55 -2.34 -6.21
CA TRP A 9 -4.71 -1.50 -5.96
C TRP A 9 -6.04 -2.27 -6.04
N GLN A 10 -6.20 -3.18 -7.01
CA GLN A 10 -7.39 -4.04 -7.07
C GLN A 10 -7.52 -4.95 -5.84
N VAL A 11 -6.42 -5.59 -5.43
CA VAL A 11 -6.41 -6.45 -4.24
C VAL A 11 -6.69 -5.64 -2.98
N ARG A 12 -6.12 -4.44 -2.85
CA ARG A 12 -6.38 -3.53 -1.73
C ARG A 12 -7.85 -3.12 -1.66
N GLU A 13 -8.49 -2.83 -2.80
CA GLU A 13 -9.93 -2.56 -2.86
C GLU A 13 -10.78 -3.75 -2.41
N ASP A 14 -10.40 -4.97 -2.82
CA ASP A 14 -11.06 -6.19 -2.36
C ASP A 14 -10.90 -6.37 -0.83
N TRP A 15 -9.74 -6.02 -0.27
CA TRP A 15 -9.51 -6.02 1.18
C TRP A 15 -10.29 -4.94 1.92
N PHE A 16 -10.43 -3.74 1.34
CA PHE A 16 -11.30 -2.70 1.91
C PHE A 16 -12.74 -3.20 2.01
N LYS A 17 -13.26 -3.83 0.95
CA LYS A 17 -14.61 -4.45 0.98
C LYS A 17 -14.68 -5.59 1.98
N TRP A 18 -13.67 -6.45 2.04
CA TRP A 18 -13.61 -7.54 3.02
C TRP A 18 -13.64 -7.01 4.46
N CYS A 19 -13.03 -5.85 4.73
CA CYS A 19 -13.05 -5.23 6.05
C CYS A 19 -14.43 -4.68 6.46
N GLU A 20 -15.35 -4.44 5.53
CA GLU A 20 -16.70 -3.92 5.83
C GLU A 20 -17.55 -4.90 6.67
N GLN A 21 -17.17 -6.18 6.72
CA GLN A 21 -17.83 -7.18 7.57
C GLN A 21 -17.35 -7.16 9.04
N LEU A 22 -16.27 -6.43 9.34
CA LEU A 22 -15.66 -6.39 10.67
C LEU A 22 -16.11 -5.14 11.44
N THR A 23 -16.17 -5.26 12.77
CA THR A 23 -16.35 -4.09 13.63
C THR A 23 -15.06 -3.27 13.71
N VAL A 24 -15.18 -2.00 14.12
CA VAL A 24 -14.02 -1.12 14.31
C VAL A 24 -13.06 -1.69 15.37
N GLU A 25 -13.61 -2.30 16.42
CA GLU A 25 -12.81 -2.96 17.46
C GLU A 25 -11.98 -4.10 16.87
N GLU A 26 -12.54 -4.92 15.99
CA GLU A 26 -11.84 -6.06 15.43
C GLU A 26 -10.80 -5.65 14.36
N LEU A 27 -11.07 -4.54 13.66
CA LEU A 27 -10.14 -3.89 12.74
C LEU A 27 -8.92 -3.30 13.47
N LEU A 28 -9.13 -2.74 14.66
CA LEU A 28 -8.08 -2.13 15.51
C LEU A 28 -7.41 -3.13 16.47
N ARG A 29 -7.99 -4.33 16.62
CA ARG A 29 -7.50 -5.34 17.55
C ARG A 29 -6.04 -5.68 17.26
N LYS A 30 -5.23 -5.67 18.32
CA LYS A 30 -3.82 -6.02 18.22
C LYS A 30 -3.64 -7.52 17.95
N ARG A 31 -2.80 -7.84 16.98
CA ARG A 31 -2.46 -9.19 16.52
C ARG A 31 -0.94 -9.35 16.45
N VAL A 32 -0.47 -10.59 16.49
CA VAL A 32 0.94 -10.90 16.31
C VAL A 32 1.30 -10.81 14.82
N GLY A 33 2.41 -10.13 14.52
CA GLY A 33 2.96 -9.98 13.17
C GLY A 33 2.71 -8.60 12.55
N GLY A 34 3.53 -8.25 11.57
CA GLY A 34 3.39 -7.01 10.81
C GLY A 34 3.37 -5.76 11.69
N VAL A 35 2.52 -4.81 11.31
CA VAL A 35 2.33 -3.51 11.99
C VAL A 35 1.40 -3.63 13.22
N GLY A 36 0.72 -4.77 13.36
CA GLY A 36 0.02 -5.16 14.59
C GLY A 36 -1.50 -5.04 14.59
N SER A 37 -2.15 -4.50 13.55
CA SER A 37 -3.62 -4.62 13.38
C SER A 37 -4.02 -4.54 11.90
N ILE A 38 -5.23 -5.01 11.55
CA ILE A 38 -5.70 -5.03 10.16
C ILE A 38 -5.78 -3.61 9.58
N LEU A 39 -6.40 -2.68 10.32
CA LEU A 39 -6.59 -1.32 9.84
C LEU A 39 -5.27 -0.55 9.73
N GLU A 40 -4.40 -0.71 10.72
CA GLU A 40 -3.08 -0.07 10.74
C GLU A 40 -2.17 -0.61 9.64
N THR A 41 -2.27 -1.91 9.31
CA THR A 41 -1.57 -2.49 8.16
C THR A 41 -2.05 -1.88 6.84
N LEU A 42 -3.36 -1.72 6.62
CA LEU A 42 -3.87 -1.08 5.40
C LEU A 42 -3.46 0.39 5.31
N PHE A 43 -3.52 1.12 6.43
CA PHE A 43 -3.02 2.49 6.50
C PHE A 43 -1.53 2.57 6.15
N HIS A 44 -0.70 1.71 6.76
CA HIS A 44 0.73 1.65 6.53
C HIS A 44 1.09 1.39 5.07
N ILE A 45 0.39 0.48 4.40
CA ILE A 45 0.58 0.22 2.97
C ILE A 45 0.36 1.49 2.15
N VAL A 46 -0.79 2.17 2.37
CA VAL A 46 -1.17 3.39 1.64
C VAL A 46 -0.15 4.52 1.87
N ASP A 47 0.29 4.68 3.11
CA ASP A 47 1.22 5.71 3.53
C ASP A 47 2.62 5.50 2.94
N VAL A 48 3.16 4.28 3.05
CA VAL A 48 4.50 3.95 2.52
C VAL A 48 4.55 4.05 1.00
N GLU A 49 3.53 3.56 0.29
CA GLU A 49 3.46 3.70 -1.17
C GLU A 49 3.51 5.18 -1.57
N TYR A 50 2.64 6.00 -0.98
CA TYR A 50 2.54 7.40 -1.37
C TYR A 50 3.81 8.19 -1.03
N SER A 51 4.39 7.96 0.15
CA SER A 51 5.62 8.64 0.59
C SER A 51 6.78 8.36 -0.36
N TRP A 52 7.06 7.08 -0.64
CA TRP A 52 8.15 6.71 -1.56
C TRP A 52 7.95 7.28 -2.96
N ILE A 53 6.73 7.22 -3.51
CA ILE A 53 6.49 7.76 -4.84
C ILE A 53 6.57 9.30 -4.85
N CYS A 54 6.21 9.98 -3.76
CA CYS A 54 6.41 11.42 -3.63
C CYS A 54 7.89 11.81 -3.60
N ASP A 55 8.75 11.02 -2.95
CA ASP A 55 10.20 11.23 -2.99
C ASP A 55 10.75 11.11 -4.43
N LEU A 56 10.27 10.13 -5.19
CA LEU A 56 10.62 10.00 -6.61
C LEU A 56 10.12 11.18 -7.45
N LYS A 57 8.99 11.78 -7.07
CA LYS A 57 8.46 13.01 -7.69
C LYS A 57 9.17 14.28 -7.22
N GLY A 58 10.01 14.20 -6.18
CA GLY A 58 10.61 15.37 -5.52
C GLY A 58 9.56 16.27 -4.85
N LYS A 59 8.46 15.67 -4.38
CA LYS A 59 7.32 16.36 -3.77
C LYS A 59 7.38 16.17 -2.25
N GLU A 60 7.52 17.27 -1.51
CA GLU A 60 7.34 17.24 -0.06
C GLU A 60 5.85 17.07 0.28
N VAL A 61 5.55 16.20 1.25
CA VAL A 61 4.20 15.91 1.72
C VAL A 61 4.19 15.80 3.24
N ASP A 62 3.10 16.24 3.86
CA ASP A 62 2.90 16.03 5.29
C ASP A 62 2.62 14.55 5.58
N GLU A 63 3.29 14.00 6.60
CA GLU A 63 3.12 12.60 7.00
C GLU A 63 1.78 12.41 7.74
N PRO A 64 0.84 11.62 7.19
CA PRO A 64 -0.43 11.34 7.86
C PRO A 64 -0.18 10.54 9.16
N GLN A 65 -0.94 10.85 10.20
CA GLN A 65 -0.84 10.13 11.47
C GLN A 65 -1.98 9.12 11.60
N PHE A 66 -1.67 7.84 11.86
CA PHE A 66 -2.69 6.77 11.92
C PHE A 66 -3.86 7.08 12.88
N LYS A 67 -3.60 7.80 13.97
CA LYS A 67 -4.62 8.24 14.94
C LYS A 67 -5.79 9.01 14.29
N ASP A 68 -5.55 9.66 13.16
CA ASP A 68 -6.55 10.47 12.45
C ASP A 68 -7.39 9.62 11.47
N TYR A 69 -6.97 8.37 11.20
CA TYR A 69 -7.52 7.44 10.20
C TYR A 69 -8.04 6.12 10.80
N GLN A 70 -8.56 6.15 12.03
CA GLN A 70 -9.08 4.97 12.75
C GLN A 70 -10.46 4.45 12.25
N SER A 71 -10.73 4.54 10.94
CA SER A 71 -11.85 3.82 10.31
C SER A 71 -11.52 3.38 8.90
N ILE A 72 -12.14 2.28 8.45
CA ILE A 72 -11.89 1.74 7.10
C ILE A 72 -12.26 2.75 6.00
N GLN A 73 -13.31 3.54 6.19
CA GLN A 73 -13.74 4.56 5.24
C GLN A 73 -12.70 5.67 5.10
N LYS A 74 -12.05 6.08 6.20
CA LYS A 74 -10.99 7.09 6.17
C LYS A 74 -9.75 6.58 5.44
N VAL A 75 -9.29 5.36 5.74
CA VAL A 75 -8.14 4.76 5.05
C VAL A 75 -8.43 4.54 3.57
N LYS A 76 -9.63 4.10 3.21
CA LYS A 76 -10.06 3.95 1.82
C LYS A 76 -10.08 5.28 1.08
N ALA A 77 -10.64 6.33 1.69
CA ALA A 77 -10.64 7.68 1.11
C ALA A 77 -9.21 8.21 0.91
N LEU A 78 -8.30 7.96 1.86
CA LEU A 78 -6.88 8.30 1.72
C LEU A 78 -6.25 7.56 0.54
N SER A 79 -6.48 6.24 0.43
CA SER A 79 -5.98 5.45 -0.70
C SER A 79 -6.48 5.97 -2.05
N HIS A 80 -7.76 6.37 -2.15
CA HIS A 80 -8.31 6.92 -3.40
C HIS A 80 -7.69 8.26 -3.75
N LEU A 81 -7.51 9.14 -2.76
CA LEU A 81 -6.85 10.43 -2.94
C LEU A 81 -5.43 10.25 -3.47
N TYR A 82 -4.66 9.35 -2.84
CA TYR A 82 -3.28 9.10 -3.18
C TYR A 82 -3.15 8.41 -4.55
N ASN A 83 -3.92 7.35 -4.82
CA ASN A 83 -3.88 6.66 -6.12
C ASN A 83 -4.10 7.62 -7.29
N LYS A 84 -5.04 8.58 -7.15
CA LYS A 84 -5.28 9.61 -8.17
C LYS A 84 -4.07 10.52 -8.42
N ASP A 85 -3.31 10.87 -7.39
CA ASP A 85 -2.08 11.68 -7.52
C ASP A 85 -0.89 10.87 -8.07
N LEU A 86 -0.87 9.55 -7.86
CA LEU A 86 0.20 8.66 -8.30
C LEU A 86 0.01 8.15 -9.74
N GLU A 87 -1.24 7.99 -10.18
CA GLU A 87 -1.60 7.32 -11.44
C GLU A 87 -0.84 7.88 -12.66
N GLY A 88 -0.86 9.22 -12.84
CA GLY A 88 -0.19 9.85 -13.97
C GLY A 88 1.33 9.61 -13.97
N PHE A 89 1.96 9.63 -12.79
CA PHE A 89 3.40 9.37 -12.66
C PHE A 89 3.73 7.92 -13.03
N LEU A 90 3.00 6.95 -12.47
CA LEU A 90 3.25 5.52 -12.70
C LEU A 90 2.94 5.09 -14.14
N GLN A 91 1.95 5.69 -14.80
CA GLN A 91 1.66 5.46 -16.22
C GLN A 91 2.74 6.04 -17.14
N SER A 92 3.34 7.17 -16.75
CA SER A 92 4.42 7.81 -17.49
C SER A 92 5.78 7.15 -17.31
N TRP A 93 5.87 6.02 -16.60
CA TRP A 93 7.14 5.38 -16.29
C TRP A 93 7.87 4.90 -17.55
N THR A 94 9.13 5.30 -17.71
CA THR A 94 10.01 4.89 -18.81
C THR A 94 11.29 4.26 -18.28
N GLU A 95 12.05 3.60 -19.17
CA GLU A 95 13.35 3.00 -18.84
C GLU A 95 14.38 4.04 -18.37
N ASP A 96 14.27 5.30 -18.82
CA ASP A 96 15.14 6.38 -18.36
C ASP A 96 14.97 6.68 -16.87
N LEU A 97 13.75 6.58 -16.36
CA LEU A 97 13.48 6.76 -14.92
C LEU A 97 14.07 5.63 -14.10
N GLU A 98 14.19 4.41 -14.65
CA GLU A 98 14.65 3.21 -13.95
C GLU A 98 15.99 3.38 -13.24
N ASN A 99 16.92 4.10 -13.89
CA ASN A 99 18.30 4.30 -13.42
C ASN A 99 18.55 5.65 -12.76
N LYS A 100 17.52 6.53 -12.67
CA LYS A 100 17.66 7.80 -11.97
C LYS A 100 17.97 7.54 -10.48
N ILE A 101 18.81 8.38 -9.91
CA ILE A 101 19.21 8.30 -8.51
C ILE A 101 18.26 9.13 -7.65
N LEU A 102 17.72 8.51 -6.61
CA LEU A 102 17.01 9.14 -5.51
C LEU A 102 18.00 9.38 -4.37
N LYS A 103 18.01 10.62 -3.87
CA LYS A 103 18.65 11.01 -2.62
C LYS A 103 17.55 11.38 -1.64
N VAL A 104 17.54 10.72 -0.50
CA VAL A 104 16.57 10.97 0.58
C VAL A 104 17.26 11.72 1.71
N SER A 105 16.53 12.57 2.42
CA SER A 105 17.10 13.48 3.42
C SER A 105 17.51 12.80 4.73
N TRP A 106 16.96 11.62 5.01
CA TRP A 106 17.16 10.91 6.28
C TRP A 106 18.30 9.88 6.26
N THR A 107 18.98 9.68 5.13
CA THR A 107 20.14 8.78 5.05
C THR A 107 21.09 9.20 3.93
N ASP A 108 22.39 8.95 4.12
CA ASP A 108 23.42 9.17 3.09
C ASP A 108 23.38 8.13 1.95
N LYS A 109 22.41 7.21 1.98
CA LYS A 109 22.26 6.18 0.94
C LYS A 109 21.56 6.74 -0.29
N GLU A 110 22.04 6.30 -1.45
CA GLU A 110 21.45 6.56 -2.74
C GLU A 110 20.68 5.32 -3.21
N TYR A 111 19.49 5.53 -3.78
CA TYR A 111 18.65 4.46 -4.30
C TYR A 111 18.36 4.68 -5.78
N LYS A 112 18.22 3.59 -6.55
CA LYS A 112 17.69 3.71 -7.90
C LYS A 112 16.17 3.83 -7.86
N TYR A 113 15.63 4.68 -8.71
CA TYR A 113 14.19 4.87 -8.89
C TYR A 113 13.46 3.54 -9.13
N GLY A 114 13.97 2.68 -10.03
CA GLY A 114 13.39 1.36 -10.27
C GLY A 114 13.48 0.40 -9.07
N GLU A 115 14.50 0.54 -8.22
CA GLU A 115 14.62 -0.22 -6.97
C GLU A 115 13.50 0.16 -6.00
N VAL A 116 13.24 1.47 -5.86
CA VAL A 116 12.15 1.99 -5.01
C VAL A 116 10.79 1.51 -5.50
N LEU A 117 10.49 1.54 -6.81
CA LEU A 117 9.20 1.02 -7.30
C LEU A 117 9.00 -0.46 -6.96
N ARG A 118 10.04 -1.27 -7.16
CA ARG A 118 9.96 -2.70 -6.83
C ARG A 118 9.81 -2.92 -5.34
N HIS A 119 10.50 -2.13 -4.51
CA HIS A 119 10.33 -2.14 -3.06
C HIS A 119 8.87 -1.89 -2.67
N VAL A 120 8.24 -0.83 -3.20
CA VAL A 120 6.83 -0.49 -2.92
C VAL A 120 5.90 -1.63 -3.33
N VAL A 121 6.10 -2.21 -4.52
CA VAL A 121 5.31 -3.34 -5.00
C VAL A 121 5.39 -4.54 -4.05
N VAL A 122 6.59 -4.97 -3.67
CA VAL A 122 6.75 -6.15 -2.82
C VAL A 122 6.37 -5.89 -1.37
N HIS A 123 6.50 -4.64 -0.89
CA HIS A 123 6.10 -4.22 0.46
C HIS A 123 4.60 -4.42 0.68
N GLU A 124 3.77 -3.99 -0.27
CA GLU A 124 2.33 -4.22 -0.18
C GLU A 124 1.97 -5.70 -0.26
N ILE A 125 2.53 -6.44 -1.22
CA ILE A 125 2.28 -7.89 -1.36
C ILE A 125 2.62 -8.63 -0.06
N HIS A 126 3.73 -8.25 0.58
CA HIS A 126 4.16 -8.79 1.87
C HIS A 126 3.11 -8.55 2.96
N HIS A 127 2.64 -7.31 3.11
CA HIS A 127 1.66 -6.97 4.16
C HIS A 127 0.25 -7.52 3.88
N ILE A 128 -0.18 -7.56 2.62
CA ILE A 128 -1.41 -8.24 2.22
C ILE A 128 -1.34 -9.74 2.55
N GLY A 129 -0.18 -10.37 2.39
CA GLY A 129 0.05 -11.75 2.83
C GLY A 129 -0.22 -11.94 4.32
N GLN A 130 0.17 -10.99 5.17
CA GLN A 130 -0.11 -11.03 6.62
C GLN A 130 -1.62 -10.96 6.90
N LEU A 131 -2.36 -10.08 6.20
CA LEU A 131 -3.81 -10.00 6.34
C LEU A 131 -4.51 -11.33 6.02
N SER A 132 -3.99 -12.09 5.05
CA SER A 132 -4.55 -13.40 4.69
C SER A 132 -4.51 -14.41 5.83
N ILE A 133 -3.48 -14.35 6.69
CA ILE A 133 -3.36 -15.20 7.88
C ILE A 133 -4.38 -14.76 8.94
N TRP A 134 -4.47 -13.47 9.22
CA TRP A 134 -5.43 -12.96 10.21
C TRP A 134 -6.90 -13.18 9.79
N ALA A 135 -7.20 -13.14 8.49
CA ALA A 135 -8.51 -13.53 7.98
C ALA A 135 -8.85 -14.98 8.33
N ARG A 136 -7.87 -15.90 8.24
CA ARG A 136 -8.06 -17.30 8.63
C ARG A 136 -8.22 -17.48 10.13
N GLU A 137 -7.49 -16.72 10.95
CA GLU A 137 -7.68 -16.72 12.40
C GLU A 137 -9.08 -16.27 12.82
N LEU A 138 -9.70 -15.39 12.02
CA LEU A 138 -11.09 -14.96 12.18
C LEU A 138 -12.12 -15.97 11.61
N ASN A 139 -11.67 -17.12 11.11
CA ASN A 139 -12.48 -18.11 10.39
C ASN A 139 -13.19 -17.53 9.15
N LEU A 140 -12.59 -16.53 8.52
CA LEU A 140 -13.08 -15.90 7.30
C LEU A 140 -12.25 -16.34 6.09
N GLN A 141 -12.88 -16.32 4.91
CA GLN A 141 -12.14 -16.54 3.66
C GLN A 141 -11.34 -15.27 3.33
N PRO A 142 -10.02 -15.36 3.07
CA PRO A 142 -9.22 -14.23 2.66
C PRO A 142 -9.52 -13.84 1.20
N VAL A 143 -9.19 -12.61 0.85
CA VAL A 143 -9.17 -12.14 -0.54
C VAL A 143 -8.14 -12.95 -1.33
N SER A 144 -8.47 -13.29 -2.58
CA SER A 144 -7.56 -13.99 -3.48
C SER A 144 -6.35 -13.12 -3.84
N ALA A 145 -5.13 -13.64 -3.63
CA ALA A 145 -3.89 -13.01 -4.06
C ALA A 145 -3.47 -13.40 -5.50
N ASN A 146 -4.37 -14.00 -6.28
CA ASN A 146 -4.04 -14.37 -7.67
C ASN A 146 -3.94 -13.12 -8.53
N LEU A 147 -2.80 -12.96 -9.22
CA LEU A 147 -2.63 -11.98 -10.29
C LEU A 147 -3.40 -12.40 -11.55
N ILE A 148 -3.35 -13.69 -11.89
CA ILE A 148 -3.99 -14.24 -13.10
C ILE A 148 -5.51 -14.17 -12.97
N GLY A 149 -6.18 -13.75 -14.04
CA GLY A 149 -7.65 -13.69 -14.11
C GLY A 149 -8.26 -12.39 -13.59
N ARG A 150 -7.44 -11.35 -13.33
CA ARG A 150 -7.90 -10.03 -12.85
C ARG A 150 -8.18 -9.00 -13.94
N GLY A 151 -7.99 -9.35 -15.22
CA GLY A 151 -8.25 -8.45 -16.35
C GLY A 151 -7.25 -7.29 -16.44
N LEU A 152 -5.99 -7.55 -16.09
CA LEU A 152 -4.86 -6.62 -16.14
C LEU A 152 -3.82 -7.05 -17.18
#